data_AF-A0AAP3SKB6-F1
#
_entry.id   AF-A0AAP3SKB6-F1
#
_cell.length_a   1.000
_cell.length_b   1.000
_cell.length_c   1.000
_cell.angle_alpha   90.00
_cell.angle_beta   90.00
_cell.angle_gamma   90.00
#
_symmetry.space_group_name_H-M   'P 1'
#
loop_
_entity.id
_entity.type
_entity.pdbx_description
1 polymer ?
#
loop_
_entity_poly.entity_id
_entity_poly.type
_entity_poly.pdbx_seq_one_letter_code
_entity_poly.pdbx_strand_id
1 'polypeptide(L)'
;MKNIVRFCLMILCITCYSCDDPYKDTVFKVYDVQPAATYLQNRPDDFSEWVKVLKYGDLFNAVNRAEDAFTVLAPTNDAVLRFYEKKGVTS
;
A
#
# COMPACT_ATOMS: atom_id res chain seq x y z
N MET A 1 41.50 34.56 25.58
CA MET A 1 41.51 33.48 24.56
C MET A 1 41.39 32.07 25.16
N LYS A 2 42.13 31.74 26.21
CA LYS A 2 42.11 30.40 26.86
C LYS A 2 40.73 29.95 27.37
N ASN A 3 39.90 30.89 27.85
CA ASN A 3 38.55 30.60 28.34
C ASN A 3 37.52 30.39 27.20
N ILE A 4 37.73 31.06 26.06
CA ILE A 4 36.90 30.90 24.86
C ILE A 4 37.18 29.53 24.23
N VAL A 5 38.45 29.14 24.11
CA VAL A 5 38.85 27.81 23.63
C VAL A 5 38.27 26.71 24.51
N ARG A 6 38.25 26.88 25.83
CA ARG A 6 37.60 25.95 26.77
C ARG A 6 36.09 25.86 26.57
N PHE A 7 35.43 26.98 26.30
CA PHE A 7 34.00 27.01 26.01
C PHE A 7 33.66 26.31 24.70
N CYS A 8 34.45 26.55 23.64
CA CYS A 8 34.32 25.84 22.37
C CYS A 8 34.53 24.33 22.54
N LEU A 9 35.47 23.91 23.39
CA LEU A 9 35.73 22.50 23.66
C LEU A 9 34.56 21.83 24.40
N MET A 10 33.93 22.51 25.37
CA MET A 10 32.74 22.00 26.04
C MET A 10 31.54 21.85 25.09
N ILE A 11 31.29 22.86 24.24
CA ILE A 11 30.19 22.81 23.26
C ILE A 11 30.39 21.65 22.29
N LEU A 12 31.63 21.41 21.85
CA LEU A 12 31.96 20.28 20.98
C LEU A 12 31.65 18.92 21.64
N CYS A 13 32.00 18.75 22.92
CA CYS A 13 31.70 17.52 23.67
C CYS A 13 30.18 17.27 23.82
N ILE A 14 29.36 18.32 23.94
CA ILE A 14 27.91 18.20 24.06
C ILE A 14 27.28 17.78 22.72
N THR A 15 27.81 18.26 21.60
CA THR A 15 27.30 17.92 20.25
C THR A 15 27.64 16.50 19.79
N CYS A 16 28.59 15.83 20.45
CA CYS A 16 28.97 14.45 20.11
C CYS A 16 28.12 13.39 20.82
N TYR A 17 27.20 13.78 21.70
CA TYR A 17 26.26 12.87 22.36
C TYR A 17 24.92 12.88 21.59
N SER A 18 24.81 12.02 20.57
CA SER A 18 23.53 11.71 19.94
C SER A 18 23.09 10.31 20.34
N CYS A 19 21.80 10.13 20.64
CA CYS A 19 21.24 8.78 20.62
C CYS A 19 21.32 8.25 19.19
N ASP A 20 21.81 7.02 19.02
CA ASP A 20 21.60 6.29 17.78
C ASP A 20 20.10 5.97 17.70
N ASP A 21 19.42 6.59 16.74
CA ASP A 21 18.04 6.26 16.43
C ASP A 21 18.04 4.92 15.65
N PRO A 22 17.52 3.82 16.23
CA PRO A 22 17.51 2.52 15.58
C PRO A 22 16.64 2.49 14.30
N TYR A 23 15.91 3.57 14.01
CA TYR A 23 15.03 3.71 12.85
C TYR A 23 15.51 4.78 11.85
N LYS A 24 16.68 5.39 12.07
CA LYS A 24 17.26 6.37 11.14
C LYS A 24 17.44 5.75 9.75
N ASP A 25 16.92 6.43 8.73
CA ASP A 25 16.91 5.97 7.32
C ASP A 25 16.06 4.73 7.03
N THR A 26 15.24 4.27 7.98
CA THR A 26 14.22 3.25 7.69
C THR A 26 13.00 3.89 7.05
N VAL A 27 12.74 3.53 5.79
CA VAL A 27 11.48 3.87 5.13
C VAL A 27 10.44 2.87 5.63
N PHE A 28 9.64 3.25 6.63
CA PHE A 28 8.45 2.49 6.99
C PHE A 28 7.55 2.41 5.74
N LYS A 29 7.60 1.29 5.00
CA LYS A 29 6.52 0.96 4.09
C LYS A 29 5.31 0.70 4.97
N VAL A 30 4.42 1.69 5.07
CA VAL A 30 3.24 1.63 5.93
C VAL A 30 2.29 0.50 5.52
N TYR A 31 2.49 -0.14 4.36
CA TYR A 31 1.74 -1.35 3.98
C TYR A 31 2.63 -2.34 3.20
N ASP A 32 2.98 -3.48 3.82
CA ASP A 32 3.36 -4.71 3.09
C ASP A 32 2.12 -5.44 2.53
N VAL A 33 0.91 -4.97 2.89
CA VAL A 33 -0.37 -5.50 2.44
C VAL A 33 -0.90 -4.66 1.28
N GLN A 34 -0.84 -5.22 0.07
CA GLN A 34 -1.52 -4.66 -1.09
C GLN A 34 -3.03 -4.90 -0.93
N PRO A 35 -3.88 -3.86 -0.93
CA PRO A 35 -5.33 -4.05 -0.90
C PRO A 35 -5.79 -4.93 -2.06
N ALA A 36 -6.81 -5.77 -1.82
CA ALA A 36 -7.27 -6.72 -2.83
C ALA A 36 -7.69 -6.03 -4.12
N ALA A 37 -8.36 -4.86 -4.04
CA ALA A 37 -8.72 -4.07 -5.22
C ALA A 37 -7.50 -3.65 -6.05
N THR A 38 -6.43 -3.19 -5.40
CA THR A 38 -5.17 -2.82 -6.07
C THR A 38 -4.49 -4.03 -6.70
N TYR A 39 -4.53 -5.20 -6.05
CA TYR A 39 -4.01 -6.46 -6.61
C TYR A 39 -4.70 -6.84 -7.92
N LEU A 40 -6.04 -6.75 -7.93
CA LEU A 40 -6.87 -7.06 -9.09
C LEU A 40 -6.67 -6.04 -10.22
N GLN A 41 -6.62 -4.75 -9.89
CA GLN A 41 -6.44 -3.69 -10.87
C GLN A 41 -5.09 -3.77 -11.60
N ASN A 42 -4.05 -4.25 -10.92
CA ASN A 42 -2.71 -4.43 -11.51
C ASN A 42 -2.56 -5.71 -12.34
N ARG A 43 -3.61 -6.52 -12.48
CA ARG A 43 -3.65 -7.74 -13.32
C ARG A 43 -4.86 -7.72 -14.27
N PRO A 44 -4.90 -6.74 -15.19
CA PRO A 44 -6.06 -6.55 -16.06
C PRO A 44 -6.29 -7.74 -16.99
N ASP A 45 -5.24 -8.44 -17.41
CA ASP A 45 -5.30 -9.64 -18.27
C ASP A 45 -6.12 -10.77 -17.63
N ASP A 46 -6.15 -10.82 -16.30
CA ASP A 46 -6.88 -11.84 -15.53
C ASP A 46 -8.21 -11.31 -14.96
N PHE A 47 -8.29 -10.03 -14.54
CA PHE A 47 -9.36 -9.53 -13.67
C PHE A 47 -10.03 -8.20 -14.10
N SER A 48 -9.72 -7.66 -15.28
CA SER A 48 -10.31 -6.39 -15.74
C SER A 48 -11.85 -6.39 -15.73
N GLU A 49 -12.49 -7.49 -16.11
CA GLU A 49 -13.96 -7.61 -16.09
C GLU A 49 -14.51 -7.63 -14.67
N TRP A 50 -13.84 -8.33 -13.76
CA TRP A 50 -14.24 -8.33 -12.36
C TRP A 50 -14.13 -6.94 -11.72
N VAL A 51 -13.08 -6.18 -12.08
CA VAL A 51 -12.94 -4.78 -11.65
C VAL A 51 -14.09 -3.92 -12.16
N LYS A 52 -14.57 -4.12 -13.40
CA LYS A 52 -15.76 -3.42 -13.92
C LYS A 52 -17.00 -3.73 -13.09
N VAL A 53 -17.26 -5.01 -12.79
CA VAL A 53 -18.40 -5.43 -11.94
C VAL A 53 -18.34 -4.79 -10.56
N LEU A 54 -17.17 -4.81 -9.91
CA LEU A 54 -16.98 -4.21 -8.59
C LEU A 54 -17.23 -2.70 -8.61
N LYS A 55 -16.85 -1.99 -9.67
CA LYS A 55 -17.13 -0.56 -9.82
C LYS A 55 -18.61 -0.30 -10.12
N TYR A 56 -19.21 -1.11 -10.98
CA TYR A 56 -20.64 -1.01 -11.30
C TYR A 56 -21.53 -1.21 -10.06
N GLY A 57 -21.15 -2.15 -9.18
CA GLY A 57 -21.85 -2.43 -7.93
C GLY A 57 -21.43 -1.56 -6.73
N ASP A 58 -20.57 -0.56 -6.92
CA ASP A 58 -20.00 0.28 -5.85
C ASP A 58 -19.29 -0.51 -4.72
N LEU A 59 -18.72 -1.66 -5.06
CA LEU A 59 -17.99 -2.54 -4.14
C LEU A 59 -16.47 -2.39 -4.21
N PHE A 60 -15.95 -1.67 -5.20
CA PHE A 60 -14.49 -1.54 -5.39
C PHE A 60 -13.79 -0.99 -4.15
N ASN A 61 -14.35 0.05 -3.54
CA ASN A 61 -13.78 0.64 -2.33
C ASN A 61 -13.98 -0.25 -1.08
N ALA A 62 -15.05 -1.06 -1.05
CA ALA A 62 -15.28 -2.01 0.02
C ALA A 62 -14.20 -3.10 0.08
N VAL A 63 -13.62 -3.48 -1.07
CA VAL A 63 -12.51 -4.44 -1.16
C VAL A 63 -11.13 -3.77 -1.28
N ASN A 64 -11.08 -2.43 -1.27
CA ASN A 64 -9.85 -1.62 -1.27
C ASN A 64 -9.47 -1.19 0.15
N ARG A 65 -9.58 -2.11 1.12
CA ARG A 65 -9.30 -1.84 2.53
C ARG A 65 -7.94 -2.46 2.89
N ALA A 66 -7.01 -1.61 3.34
CA ALA A 66 -5.66 -2.03 3.73
C ALA A 66 -5.58 -2.50 5.20
N GLU A 67 -6.59 -2.16 6.01
CA GLU A 67 -6.59 -2.34 7.47
C GLU A 67 -7.23 -3.67 7.91
N ASP A 68 -8.03 -4.31 7.04
CA ASP A 68 -8.78 -5.53 7.35
C ASP A 68 -8.18 -6.74 6.62
N ALA A 69 -8.05 -7.87 7.32
CA ALA A 69 -7.60 -9.13 6.73
C ALA A 69 -8.80 -9.94 6.22
N PHE A 70 -8.87 -10.14 4.89
CA PHE A 70 -9.91 -10.94 4.26
C PHE A 70 -9.38 -11.63 2.99
N THR A 71 -10.14 -12.59 2.47
CA THR A 71 -9.83 -13.29 1.22
C THR A 71 -10.85 -12.93 0.16
N VAL A 72 -10.39 -12.49 -1.02
CA VAL A 72 -11.25 -12.23 -2.18
C VAL A 72 -11.18 -13.41 -3.15
N LEU A 73 -12.31 -14.07 -3.37
CA LEU A 73 -12.45 -15.09 -4.41
C LEU A 73 -12.83 -14.42 -5.73
N ALA A 74 -11.83 -13.88 -6.44
CA ALA A 74 -12.05 -13.16 -7.68
C ALA A 74 -12.18 -14.11 -8.88
N PRO A 75 -13.27 -14.03 -9.67
CA PRO A 75 -13.38 -14.74 -10.94
C PRO A 75 -12.42 -14.14 -11.98
N THR A 76 -11.94 -14.98 -12.91
CA THR A 76 -11.18 -14.53 -14.08
C THR A 76 -12.09 -13.85 -15.10
N ASN A 77 -11.48 -13.13 -16.05
CA ASN A 77 -12.19 -12.51 -17.17
C ASN A 77 -13.07 -13.51 -17.94
N ASP A 78 -12.55 -14.70 -18.27
CA ASP A 78 -13.33 -15.76 -18.95
C ASP A 78 -14.57 -16.18 -18.14
N ALA A 79 -14.47 -16.30 -16.83
CA ALA A 79 -15.60 -16.64 -15.98
C ALA A 79 -16.67 -15.53 -15.95
N VAL A 80 -16.25 -14.26 -15.91
CA VAL A 80 -17.17 -13.11 -15.92
C VAL A 80 -17.86 -12.96 -17.28
N LEU A 81 -17.13 -13.15 -18.39
CA LEU A 81 -17.69 -13.11 -19.74
C LEU A 81 -18.74 -14.20 -19.97
N ARG A 82 -18.46 -15.45 -19.55
CA ARG A 82 -19.46 -16.54 -19.58
C ARG A 82 -20.71 -16.22 -18.76
N PHE A 83 -20.55 -15.51 -17.65
CA PHE A 83 -21.68 -15.06 -16.85
C PHE A 83 -22.53 -14.03 -17.62
N TYR A 84 -21.91 -13.05 -18.29
CA TYR A 84 -22.62 -12.08 -19.12
C TYR A 84 -23.40 -12.74 -20.24
N GLU A 85 -22.79 -13.67 -20.98
CA GLU A 85 -23.45 -14.44 -22.05
C GLU A 85 -24.68 -15.20 -21.52
N LYS A 86 -24.53 -15.90 -20.39
CA LYS A 86 -25.63 -16.63 -19.74
C LYS A 86 -26.77 -15.70 -19.31
N LYS A 87 -26.47 -14.43 -19.01
CA LYS A 87 -27.44 -13.42 -18.61
C LYS A 87 -27.99 -12.60 -19.79
N GLY A 88 -27.46 -12.79 -21.00
CA GLY A 88 -27.83 -11.99 -22.17
C GLY A 88 -27.40 -10.53 -22.06
N VAL A 89 -26.32 -10.24 -21.32
CA VAL A 89 -25.80 -8.89 -21.10
C VAL A 89 -24.54 -8.72 -21.96
N THR A 90 -24.38 -7.56 -22.59
CA THR A 90 -23.19 -7.22 -23.37
C THR A 90 -22.25 -6.37 -22.52
N SER A 91 -20.93 -6.65 -22.61
CA SER A 91 -19.87 -5.87 -21.95
C SER A 91 -19.78 -4.43 -22.43
#